data_AF-A0A353IMP1-F1
#
_entry.id   AF-A0A353IMP1-F1
#
_cell.length_a   1.000
_cell.length_b   1.000
_cell.length_c   1.000
_cell.angle_alpha   90.00
_cell.angle_beta   90.00
_cell.angle_gamma   90.00
#
_symmetry.space_group_name_H-M   'P 1'
#
loop_
_entity.id
_entity.type
_entity.pdbx_description
1 polymer ?
#
loop_
_entity_poly.entity_id
_entity_poly.type
_entity_poly.pdbx_seq_one_letter_code
_entity_poly.pdbx_strand_id
1 'polypeptide(L)' 'MSRPTMRILALANQKGGVGKTTTAINLGTALAAVGERVLIVDLDPQGNASTGLGIEQREHWTFDVLTGDASILDAKVPT' A
#
# COMPACT_ATOMS: atom_id res chain seq x y z
N MET A 1 8.97 -12.61 -24.22
CA MET A 1 9.31 -11.43 -23.39
C MET A 1 9.04 -11.80 -21.93
N SER A 2 10.02 -11.73 -21.04
CA SER A 2 9.75 -11.96 -19.60
C SER A 2 8.89 -10.82 -19.07
N ARG A 3 7.88 -11.14 -18.27
CA ARG A 3 7.14 -10.10 -17.55
C ARG A 3 8.13 -9.35 -16.66
N PRO A 4 8.11 -8.00 -16.61
CA PRO A 4 8.93 -7.27 -15.66
C PRO A 4 8.60 -7.77 -14.25
N THR A 5 9.63 -8.19 -13.52
CA THR A 5 9.49 -8.68 -12.14
C THR A 5 9.16 -7.51 -11.22
N MET A 6 8.02 -7.57 -10.55
CA MET A 6 7.66 -6.62 -9.49
C MET A 6 8.68 -6.73 -8.34
N ARG A 7 9.20 -5.59 -7.87
CA ARG A 7 10.01 -5.52 -6.64
C ARG A 7 9.08 -5.29 -5.44
N ILE A 8 9.20 -6.11 -4.41
CA ILE A 8 8.39 -6.03 -3.18
C ILE A 8 9.27 -5.53 -2.04
N LEU A 9 8.86 -4.43 -1.40
CA LEU A 9 9.57 -3.81 -0.28
C LEU A 9 8.66 -3.85 0.95
N ALA A 10 9.08 -4.55 2.01
CA ALA A 10 8.34 -4.66 3.26
C ALA A 10 8.94 -3.74 4.34
N LEU A 11 8.12 -2.85 4.90
CA LEU A 11 8.52 -1.91 5.94
C LEU A 11 8.03 -2.44 7.29
N ALA A 12 8.90 -3.15 8.01
CA ALA A 12 8.54 -3.85 9.25
C ALA A 12 9.42 -3.42 10.44
N ASN A 13 8.78 -3.22 11.60
CA ASN A 13 9.41 -2.93 12.89
C ASN A 13 8.34 -3.10 13.99
N GLN A 14 8.64 -3.87 15.05
CA GLN A 14 7.67 -4.14 16.12
C GLN A 14 7.30 -2.89 16.94
N LYS A 15 8.14 -1.86 16.95
CA LYS A 15 7.87 -0.62 17.70
C LYS A 15 6.89 0.28 16.94
N GLY A 16 5.86 0.76 17.64
CA GLY A 16 4.95 1.79 17.14
C GLY A 16 5.64 3.15 17.00
N GLY A 17 5.16 4.00 16.08
CA GLY A 17 5.63 5.39 15.97
C GLY A 17 7.06 5.59 15.45
N VAL A 18 7.66 4.57 14.80
CA VAL A 18 9.03 4.65 14.25
C VAL A 18 9.10 5.10 12.79
N GLY A 19 8.00 5.59 12.23
CA GLY A 19 7.97 6.15 10.88
C GLY A 19 7.70 5.17 9.73
N LYS A 20 7.36 3.89 9.99
CA LYS A 20 7.09 2.88 8.93
C LYS A 20 6.12 3.38 7.85
N THR A 21 4.94 3.86 8.27
CA THR A 21 3.89 4.34 7.37
C THR A 21 4.33 5.59 6.62
N THR A 22 4.96 6.53 7.31
CA THR A 22 5.53 7.74 6.71
C THR A 22 6.57 7.39 5.64
N THR A 23 7.46 6.44 5.92
CA THR A 23 8.44 5.95 4.96
C THR A 23 7.77 5.27 3.77
N ALA A 24 6.77 4.41 3.99
CA ALA A 24 6.06 3.72 2.93
C ALA A 24 5.37 4.70 1.96
N ILE A 25 4.66 5.70 2.49
CA ILE A 25 4.01 6.74 1.69
C ILE A 25 5.05 7.54 0.90
N ASN A 26 6.04 8.13 1.59
CA ASN A 26 6.99 9.03 0.91
C ASN A 26 7.89 8.29 -0.09
N LEU A 27 8.31 7.06 0.21
CA LEU A 27 9.06 6.24 -0.73
C LEU A 27 8.21 5.90 -1.96
N GLY A 28 6.95 5.51 -1.76
CA GLY A 28 6.03 5.23 -2.85
C GLY A 28 5.79 6.46 -3.73
N THR A 29 5.55 7.63 -3.13
CA THR A 29 5.39 8.90 -3.83
C THR A 29 6.65 9.28 -4.61
N ALA A 30 7.84 9.13 -4.02
CA ALA A 30 9.10 9.43 -4.70
C ALA A 30 9.35 8.50 -5.90
N LEU A 31 9.05 7.21 -5.77
CA LEU A 31 9.13 6.23 -6.87
C LEU A 31 8.14 6.57 -7.99
N ALA A 32 6.90 6.89 -7.63
CA ALA A 32 5.88 7.30 -8.60
C ALA A 32 6.29 8.58 -9.35
N ALA A 33 6.89 9.56 -8.64
CA ALA A 33 7.35 10.82 -9.22
C ALA A 33 8.47 10.65 -10.26
N VAL A 34 9.25 9.56 -10.18
CA VAL A 34 10.28 9.22 -11.19
C VAL A 34 9.77 8.25 -12.27
N GLY A 35 8.47 8.01 -12.33
CA GLY A 35 7.81 7.23 -13.40
C GLY A 35 7.65 5.74 -13.11
N GLU A 36 7.96 5.28 -11.90
CA GLU A 36 7.73 3.88 -11.52
C GLU A 36 6.24 3.61 -11.24
N ARG A 37 5.79 2.39 -11.55
CA ARG A 37 4.45 1.94 -11.15
C ARG A 37 4.50 1.39 -9.73
N VAL A 38 3.80 2.05 -8.83
CA VAL A 38 3.82 1.76 -7.39
C VAL A 38 2.46 1.28 -6.92
N LEU A 39 2.47 0.28 -6.03
CA LEU A 39 1.32 -0.14 -5.24
C LEU A 39 1.72 -0.07 -3.77
N ILE A 40 0.99 0.73 -2.99
CA ILE A 40 1.12 0.73 -1.52
C ILE A 40 0.07 -0.23 -0.98
N VAL A 41 0.52 -1.19 -0.16
CA VAL A 41 -0.36 -2.13 0.55
C VAL A 41 -0.34 -1.77 2.03
N ASP A 42 -1.48 -1.34 2.57
CA ASP A 42 -1.63 -1.05 3.99
C ASP A 42 -2.04 -2.32 4.74
N LEU A 43 -1.14 -2.83 5.58
CA LEU A 43 -1.33 -4.00 6.44
C LEU A 43 -1.48 -3.62 7.92
N ASP A 44 -1.53 -2.32 8.24
CA ASP A 44 -1.84 -1.86 9.58
C ASP A 44 -3.37 -1.74 9.71
N PRO A 45 -4.03 -2.44 10.66
CA PRO A 45 -5.47 -2.32 10.87
C PRO A 45 -5.96 -0.89 11.13
N GLN A 46 -5.08 0.03 11.51
CA GLN A 46 -5.41 1.45 11.68
C GLN A 46 -5.57 2.21 10.35
N GLY A 47 -5.15 1.63 9.22
CA GLY A 47 -5.32 2.25 7.89
C GLY A 47 -4.51 3.53 7.69
N ASN A 48 -3.45 3.74 8.49
CA ASN A 48 -2.68 4.98 8.53
C ASN A 48 -2.08 5.37 7.17
N ALA A 49 -1.72 4.40 6.32
CA ALA A 49 -1.10 4.72 5.04
C ALA A 49 -2.11 5.38 4.10
N SER A 50 -3.33 4.86 4.09
CA SER A 50 -4.39 5.39 3.23
C SER A 50 -4.95 6.71 3.75
N THR A 51 -5.11 6.87 5.07
CA THR A 51 -5.44 8.19 5.65
C THR A 51 -4.37 9.22 5.29
N GLY A 52 -3.08 8.85 5.36
CA GLY A 52 -1.98 9.70 4.94
C GLY A 52 -1.96 10.03 3.43
N LEU A 53 -2.70 9.27 2.61
CA LEU A 53 -2.91 9.51 1.17
C LEU A 53 -4.28 10.17 0.87
N GLY A 54 -5.07 10.51 1.89
CA GLY A 54 -6.39 11.13 1.72
C GLY A 54 -7.49 10.17 1.28
N ILE A 55 -7.31 8.86 1.45
CA ILE A 55 -8.31 7.83 1.11
C ILE A 55 -9.12 7.48 2.36
N GLU A 56 -10.33 8.03 2.46
CA GLU A 56 -11.19 7.89 3.64
C GLU A 56 -12.26 6.79 3.51
N GLN A 57 -12.72 6.48 2.29
CA GLN A 57 -13.77 5.49 2.04
C GLN A 57 -13.28 4.42 1.08
N ARG A 58 -13.52 3.15 1.43
CA ARG A 58 -13.19 1.98 0.62
C ARG A 58 -14.29 0.96 0.73
N GLU A 59 -14.61 0.32 -0.38
CA GLU A 59 -15.57 -0.78 -0.43
C GLU A 59 -14.93 -2.08 0.09
N HIS A 60 -13.66 -2.30 -0.25
CA HIS A 60 -12.88 -3.45 0.20
C HIS A 60 -11.58 -3.02 0.88
N TRP A 61 -11.20 -3.75 1.92
CA TRP A 61 -9.98 -3.56 2.69
C TRP A 61 -8.97 -4.65 2.36
N THR A 62 -7.70 -4.41 2.73
CA THR A 62 -6.66 -5.42 2.57
C THR A 62 -7.02 -6.75 3.25
N PHE A 63 -7.80 -6.70 4.34
CA PHE A 63 -8.30 -7.88 5.02
C PHE A 63 -9.16 -8.76 4.10
N ASP A 64 -10.12 -8.18 3.38
CA ASP A 64 -11.01 -8.91 2.45
C ASP A 64 -10.21 -9.61 1.33
N VAL A 65 -9.11 -8.99 0.89
CA VAL A 65 -8.19 -9.60 -0.09
C VAL A 65 -7.43 -10.77 0.51
N LEU A 66 -7.02 -10.67 1.78
CA LEU A 66 -6.28 -11.73 2.48
C LEU A 66 -7.17 -12.93 2.83
N THR A 67 -8.46 -12.71 3.13
CA THR A 67 -9.44 -13.77 3.38
C THR A 67 -10.02 -14.37 2.10
N GLY A 68 -9.86 -13.69 0.96
CA GLY A 68 -10.35 -14.13 -0.34
C GLY A 68 -11.77 -13.68 -0.66
N ASP A 69 -12.32 -12.76 0.13
CA ASP A 69 -13.66 -12.17 -0.07
C ASP A 69 -13.67 -11.11 -1.19
N ALA A 70 -12.52 -10.53 -1.53
CA ALA A 70 -12.35 -9.60 -2.64
C ALA A 70 -11.05 -9.83 -3.41
N SER A 71 -11.01 -9.48 -4.70
CA SER A 71 -9.76 -9.48 -5.45
C SER A 71 -8.97 -8.19 -5.21
N ILE A 72 -7.64 -8.24 -5.34
CA ILE A 72 -6.81 -7.04 -5.27
C ILE A 72 -7.15 -6.02 -6.37
N LEU A 73 -7.76 -6.47 -7.47
CA LEU A 73 -8.16 -5.58 -8.56
C LEU A 73 -9.41 -4.77 -8.22
N ASP A 74 -10.28 -5.32 -7.37
CA ASP A 74 -11.49 -4.65 -6.88
C ASP A 74 -11.19 -3.77 -5.67
N ALA A 75 -10.22 -4.17 -4.83
CA ALA A 75 -9.84 -3.44 -3.63
C ALA A 75 -8.88 -2.26 -3.87
N LYS A 76 -8.18 -2.20 -5.01
CA LYS A 76 -7.22 -1.13 -5.27
C LYS A 76 -7.92 0.22 -5.47
N VAL A 77 -7.31 1.28 -4.97
CA VAL A 77 -7.75 2.66 -5.17
C VAL A 77 -6.69 3.42 -5.98
N PRO A 78 -7.05 4.07 -7.11
CA PRO A 78 -6.13 4.91 -7.87
C PRO A 78 -5.85 6.23 -7.11
N THR A 79 -4.60 6.68 -7.18
CA THR A 79 -4.10 7.93 -6.57
C THR A 79 -3.23 8.69 -7.55
#